data_AF-A0A2V9RKY4-F1
#
_entry.id   AF-A0A2V9RKY4-F1
#
_cell.length_a   1.000
_cell.length_b   1.000
_cell.length_c   1.000
_cell.angle_alpha   90.00
_cell.angle_beta   90.00
_cell.angle_gamma   90.00
#
_symmetry.space_group_name_H-M   'P 1'
#
loop_
_entity.id
_entity.type
_entity.pdbx_description
1 polymer ?
#
loop_
_entity_poly.entity_id
_entity_poly.type
_entity_poly.pdbx_seq_one_letter_code
_entity_poly.pdbx_strand_id
1 'polypeptide(L)'
;MTTITTPFSGGCACGAIRYESTAEPVMMLHCHCRDCQRASGGPFSSYVIVPTEAFKLLQGSPRFHASPSEMGGKTRRGSLTAARRS
;
A
#
# COMPACT_ATOMS: atom_id res chain seq x y z
N MET A 1 -10.84 17.29 -12.44
CA MET A 1 -10.59 16.02 -11.72
C MET A 1 -10.28 14.98 -12.77
N THR A 2 -9.04 14.49 -12.81
CA THR A 2 -8.62 13.44 -13.74
C THR A 2 -9.27 12.14 -13.30
N THR A 3 -10.06 11.51 -14.17
CA THR A 3 -10.62 10.18 -13.92
C THR A 3 -9.50 9.14 -13.92
N ILE A 4 -9.52 8.20 -12.96
CA ILE A 4 -8.55 7.11 -12.93
C ILE A 4 -8.99 6.06 -13.94
N THR A 5 -8.22 5.88 -15.00
CA THR A 5 -8.48 4.83 -15.99
C THR A 5 -8.21 3.46 -15.38
N THR A 6 -9.20 2.57 -15.49
CA THR A 6 -9.13 1.19 -15.01
C THR A 6 -8.97 0.23 -16.20
N PRO A 7 -8.12 -0.81 -16.12
CA PRO A 7 -7.24 -1.15 -14.99
C PRO A 7 -6.08 -0.16 -14.84
N PHE A 8 -5.63 0.04 -13.61
CA PHE A 8 -4.43 0.81 -13.32
C PHE A 8 -3.36 -0.09 -12.68
N SER A 9 -2.09 0.22 -12.96
CA SER A 9 -0.95 -0.54 -12.45
C SER A 9 0.03 0.36 -11.69
N GLY A 10 0.83 -0.27 -10.84
CA GLY A 10 1.82 0.41 -10.03
C GLY A 10 2.90 -0.53 -9.52
N GLY A 11 3.80 0.00 -8.71
CA GLY A 11 4.88 -0.79 -8.14
C GLY A 11 5.82 0.02 -7.28
N CYS A 12 6.70 -0.69 -6.58
CA CYS A 12 7.77 -0.04 -5.83
C CYS A 12 8.80 0.56 -6.79
N ALA A 13 9.39 1.70 -6.43
CA ALA A 13 10.43 2.36 -7.23
C ALA A 13 11.63 1.45 -7.54
N CYS A 14 11.93 0.46 -6.69
CA CYS A 14 12.99 -0.52 -6.95
C CYS A 14 12.64 -1.58 -8.00
N GLY A 15 11.39 -1.66 -8.46
CA GLY A 15 10.91 -2.63 -9.44
C GLY A 15 10.58 -4.03 -8.88
N ALA A 16 10.94 -4.33 -7.64
CA ALA A 16 10.72 -5.67 -7.05
C ALA A 16 9.24 -6.02 -6.81
N ILE A 17 8.36 -5.02 -6.70
CA ILE A 17 6.91 -5.18 -6.58
C ILE A 17 6.22 -4.57 -7.80
N ARG A 18 5.33 -5.33 -8.43
CA ARG A 18 4.37 -4.83 -9.43
C ARG A 18 2.98 -5.31 -9.09
N TYR A 19 1.99 -4.45 -9.23
CA TYR A 19 0.59 -4.77 -8.98
C TYR A 19 -0.32 -4.09 -10.00
N GLU A 20 -1.55 -4.58 -10.08
CA GLU A 20 -2.63 -4.03 -10.88
C GLU A 20 -3.90 -3.98 -10.03
N SER A 21 -4.77 -3.01 -10.32
CA SER A 21 -6.16 -3.05 -9.91
C SER A 21 -7.10 -2.85 -11.09
N THR A 22 -8.14 -3.68 -11.13
CA THR A 22 -9.19 -3.67 -12.17
C THR A 22 -10.45 -2.93 -11.73
N ALA A 23 -10.38 -2.14 -10.66
CA ALA A 23 -11.46 -1.28 -10.18
C ALA A 23 -10.93 0.13 -9.89
N GLU A 24 -11.81 1.13 -9.94
CA GLU A 24 -11.49 2.46 -9.45
C GLU A 24 -11.29 2.44 -7.92
N PRO A 25 -10.45 3.34 -7.36
CA PRO A 25 -10.31 3.46 -5.92
C PRO A 25 -11.63 3.80 -5.21
N VAL A 26 -11.96 3.05 -4.16
CA VAL A 26 -13.11 3.38 -3.30
C VAL A 26 -12.83 4.57 -2.39
N MET A 27 -11.55 4.82 -2.09
CA MET A 27 -11.10 5.92 -1.26
C MET A 27 -9.63 6.22 -1.52
N MET A 28 -9.28 7.50 -1.49
CA MET A 28 -7.90 7.96 -1.48
C MET A 28 -7.75 8.96 -0.34
N LEU A 29 -6.74 8.77 0.52
CA LEU A 29 -6.60 9.60 1.71
C LEU A 29 -5.15 9.74 2.16
N HIS A 30 -4.88 10.84 2.86
CA HIS A 30 -3.67 11.04 3.66
C HIS A 30 -4.00 10.76 5.12
N CYS A 31 -3.39 9.73 5.70
CA CYS A 31 -3.63 9.38 7.09
C CYS A 31 -2.55 10.00 7.97
N HIS A 32 -2.99 10.81 8.92
CA HIS A 32 -2.13 11.55 9.85
C HIS A 32 -2.00 10.88 11.24
N CYS A 33 -2.53 9.67 11.43
CA CYS A 33 -2.42 8.96 12.70
C CYS A 33 -0.95 8.59 13.01
N ARG A 34 -0.59 8.40 14.29
CA ARG A 34 0.83 8.17 14.66
C ARG A 34 1.36 6.85 14.08
N ASP A 35 0.51 5.84 13.92
CA ASP A 35 0.92 4.59 13.27
C ASP A 35 1.31 4.80 11.81
N CYS A 36 0.58 5.66 11.09
CA CYS A 36 0.89 6.00 9.71
C CYS A 36 2.12 6.90 9.60
N GLN A 37 2.34 7.81 10.56
CA GLN A 37 3.57 8.60 10.63
C GLN A 37 4.79 7.70 10.90
N ARG A 38 4.67 6.76 11.84
CA ARG A 38 5.73 5.78 12.14
C ARG A 38 6.04 4.88 10.94
N ALA A 39 5.02 4.44 10.22
CA ALA A 39 5.18 3.55 9.07
C ALA A 39 5.86 4.24 7.87
N SER A 40 5.55 5.51 7.59
CA SER A 40 6.16 6.25 6.47
C SER A 40 7.46 6.97 6.83
N GLY A 41 7.68 7.28 8.11
CA GLY A 41 8.73 8.21 8.56
C GLY A 41 8.43 9.68 8.22
N GLY A 42 7.23 10.00 7.74
CA GLY A 42 6.79 11.33 7.36
C GLY A 42 5.58 11.83 8.17
N PRO A 43 5.04 13.02 7.85
CA PRO A 43 3.89 13.59 8.57
C PRO A 43 2.56 12.86 8.30
N PHE A 44 2.51 12.00 7.29
CA PHE A 44 1.39 11.14 6.94
C PHE A 44 1.83 9.97 6.07
N SER A 45 0.90 9.04 5.83
CA SER A 45 0.98 8.04 4.75
C SER A 45 -0.16 8.26 3.76
N SER A 46 0.14 8.23 2.46
CA SER A 46 -0.88 8.25 1.40
C SER A 46 -1.38 6.84 1.11
N TYR A 47 -2.69 6.66 1.00
CA TYR A 47 -3.32 5.39 0.68
C TYR A 47 -4.27 5.54 -0.50
N VAL A 48 -4.29 4.49 -1.32
CA VAL A 48 -5.33 4.21 -2.30
C VAL A 48 -5.99 2.90 -1.85
N ILE A 49 -7.29 2.93 -1.63
CA ILE A 49 -8.06 1.77 -1.18
C ILE A 49 -8.86 1.25 -2.38
N VAL A 50 -8.73 -0.05 -2.65
CA VAL A 50 -9.44 -0.77 -3.72
C VAL A 50 -10.07 -2.04 -3.15
N PRO A 51 -11.10 -2.61 -3.80
CA PRO A 51 -11.63 -3.93 -3.44
C PRO A 51 -10.54 -5.01 -3.53
N THR A 52 -10.57 -5.98 -2.62
CA THR A 52 -9.50 -7.00 -2.53
C THR A 52 -9.51 -7.91 -3.74
N GLU A 53 -10.69 -8.28 -4.20
CA GLU A 53 -10.95 -9.09 -5.39
C GLU A 53 -10.49 -8.42 -6.69
N ALA A 54 -10.39 -7.08 -6.68
CA ALA A 54 -9.94 -6.29 -7.82
C ALA A 54 -8.46 -5.96 -7.76
N PHE A 55 -7.72 -6.43 -6.75
CA PHE A 55 -6.28 -6.19 -6.60
C PHE A 55 -5.48 -7.46 -6.91
N LYS A 56 -4.45 -7.32 -7.75
CA LYS A 56 -3.54 -8.42 -8.07
C LYS A 56 -2.09 -8.00 -7.91
N LEU A 57 -1.32 -8.81 -7.17
CA LEU A 57 0.14 -8.72 -7.17
C LEU A 57 0.67 -9.47 -8.38
N LEU A 58 1.32 -8.75 -9.31
CA LEU A 58 1.87 -9.30 -10.55
C LEU A 58 3.32 -9.78 -10.39
N GLN A 59 4.10 -9.10 -9.54
CA GLN A 59 5.50 -9.43 -9.29
C GLN A 59 5.89 -9.17 -7.83
N GLY A 60 6.74 -10.04 -7.30
CA GLY A 60 7.37 -9.91 -5.99
C GLY A 60 6.65 -10.64 -4.87
N SER A 61 7.24 -10.62 -3.68
CA SER A 61 6.71 -11.31 -2.50
C SER A 61 6.93 -10.44 -1.26
N PRO A 62 5.99 -9.54 -0.95
CA PRO A 62 6.10 -8.69 0.23
C PRO A 62 6.04 -9.55 1.49
N ARG A 63 6.84 -9.18 2.49
CA ARG A 63 6.71 -9.74 3.84
C ARG A 63 5.68 -8.94 4.61
N PHE A 64 4.78 -9.64 5.27
CA PHE A 64 3.74 -9.00 6.06
C PHE A 64 4.08 -9.03 7.54
N HIS A 65 3.90 -7.90 8.21
CA HIS A 65 3.94 -7.79 9.65
C HIS A 65 2.63 -7.19 10.15
N ALA A 66 2.16 -7.65 11.29
CA ALA A 66 1.01 -7.07 11.96
C ALA A 66 1.49 -5.99 12.92
N SER A 67 0.90 -4.80 12.86
CA SER A 67 1.06 -3.76 13.87
C SER A 67 -0.29 -3.52 14.55
N PRO A 68 -0.30 -3.07 15.81
CA PRO A 68 -1.48 -2.43 16.38
C PRO A 68 -1.97 -1.29 15.46
N SER A 69 -3.27 -1.01 15.50
CA SER A 69 -3.86 0.16 14.86
C SER A 69 -4.38 1.11 15.94
N GLU A 70 -4.19 2.41 15.75
CA GLU A 70 -4.75 3.44 16.65
C GLU A 70 -6.29 3.42 16.71
N MET A 71 -6.97 2.87 15.69
CA MET A 71 -8.43 2.69 15.71
C MET A 71 -8.88 1.41 16.42
N GLY A 72 -7.94 0.65 16.98
CA GLY A 72 -8.19 -0.70 17.52
C GLY A 72 -7.94 -1.81 16.50
N GLY A 73 -7.74 -3.03 17.00
CA GLY A 73 -7.40 -4.18 16.17
C GLY A 73 -5.94 -4.17 15.65
N LYS A 74 -5.70 -4.95 14.60
CA LYS A 74 -4.36 -5.11 14.00
C LYS A 74 -4.40 -4.76 12.52
N THR A 75 -3.45 -3.94 12.07
CA THR A 75 -3.22 -3.68 10.65
C THR A 75 -2.12 -4.60 10.14
N ARG A 76 -2.38 -5.31 9.04
CA ARG A 76 -1.36 -6.13 8.36
C ARG A 76 -0.72 -5.31 7.25
N ARG A 77 0.59 -5.04 7.37
CA ARG A 77 1.35 -4.21 6.43
C ARG A 77 2.35 -5.06 5.67
N GLY A 78 2.28 -5.01 4.35
CA GLY A 78 3.26 -5.65 3.48
C GLY A 78 4.41 -4.69 3.20
N SER A 79 5.64 -5.08 3.49
CA SER A 79 6.83 -4.35 3.09
C SER A 79 7.77 -5.26 2.32
N LEU A 80 8.54 -4.67 1.42
CA LEU A 80 9.80 -5.27 1.02
C LEU A 80 10.69 -5.16 2.25
N THR A 81 10.87 -6.23 3.03
CA THR A 81 12.09 -6.32 3.83
C THR A 81 13.21 -6.13 2.86
N ALA A 82 14.05 -5.12 3.06
CA ALA A 82 15.24 -4.92 2.25
C ALA A 82 15.94 -6.28 2.19
N ALA A 83 15.85 -6.96 1.04
CA ALA A 83 16.97 -7.75 0.59
C ALA A 83 18.09 -6.74 0.67
N ARG A 84 18.99 -6.92 1.65
CA ARG A 84 20.18 -6.07 1.81
C ARG A 84 20.66 -5.81 0.41
N ARG A 85 20.59 -4.54 -0.03
CA ARG A 85 21.31 -4.15 -1.23
C ARG A 85 22.76 -4.48 -0.88
N SER A 86 23.30 -5.51 -1.54
CA SER A 86 24.73 -5.77 -1.59
C SER A 86 25.44 -4.51 -2.05
#